data_AF-A0A2J1DRI7-F1
#
_entry.id   AF-A0A2J1DRI7-F1
#
_cell.length_a   1.000
_cell.length_b   1.000
_cell.length_c   1.000
_cell.angle_alpha   90.00
_cell.angle_beta   90.00
_cell.angle_gamma   90.00
#
_symmetry.space_group_name_H-M   'P 1'
#
loop_
_entity.id
_entity.type
_entity.pdbx_description
1 polymer ?
#
loop_
_entity_poly.entity_id
_entity_poly.type
_entity_poly.pdbx_seq_one_letter_code
_entity_poly.pdbx_strand_id
1 'polypeptide(L)'
;MMEVFTNLPLVPDKPIDFGLQEFCKVCKKCADNCPASAISMDDEPSEVDTVVKSIRWFQDGKKCLAQRLAYGCSKCQGVCPWSKPDTLIHEVGRMVGQNPAFAPFLVKLDDFFYNRYPEGHATGEWAPWR
;
A
#
# COMPACT_ATOMS: atom_id res chain seq x y z
N MET A 1 -2.42 -8.15 14.90
CA MET A 1 -3.49 -8.73 14.06
C MET A 1 -4.51 -9.27 15.03
N MET A 2 -5.70 -8.68 15.09
CA MET A 2 -6.73 -9.13 16.01
C MET A 2 -7.77 -9.87 15.18
N GLU A 3 -7.65 -11.19 15.19
CA GLU A 3 -8.59 -12.11 14.57
C GLU A 3 -9.15 -13.00 15.69
N VAL A 4 -10.44 -13.28 15.65
CA VAL A 4 -11.12 -14.11 16.65
C VAL A 4 -11.69 -15.33 15.95
N PHE A 5 -11.12 -16.49 16.21
CA PHE A 5 -11.67 -17.76 15.75
C PHE A 5 -12.81 -18.17 16.67
N THR A 6 -13.98 -18.44 16.10
CA THR A 6 -15.18 -18.83 16.84
C THR A 6 -15.89 -19.95 16.12
N ASN A 7 -16.59 -20.79 16.89
CA ASN A 7 -17.51 -21.81 16.39
C ASN A 7 -18.94 -21.28 16.23
N LEU A 8 -19.19 -19.99 16.51
CA LEU A 8 -20.48 -19.36 16.27
C LEU A 8 -20.86 -19.50 14.78
N PRO A 9 -22.08 -19.94 14.43
CA PRO A 9 -22.51 -20.02 13.04
C PRO A 9 -22.69 -18.61 12.47
N LEU A 10 -21.76 -18.20 11.62
CA LEU A 10 -21.76 -16.90 10.93
C LEU A 10 -21.85 -17.12 9.42
N VAL A 11 -22.46 -16.16 8.71
CA VAL A 11 -22.48 -16.15 7.25
C VAL A 11 -21.17 -15.51 6.76
N PRO A 12 -20.35 -16.21 5.96
CA PRO A 12 -19.13 -15.63 5.42
C PRO A 12 -19.43 -14.52 4.41
N ASP A 13 -18.68 -13.42 4.49
CA ASP A 13 -18.69 -12.37 3.46
C ASP A 13 -18.05 -12.85 2.16
N LYS A 14 -18.34 -12.14 1.07
CA LYS A 14 -17.75 -12.41 -0.24
C LYS A 14 -16.45 -11.60 -0.43
N PRO A 15 -15.48 -12.13 -1.19
CA PRO A 15 -14.33 -11.34 -1.64
C PRO A 15 -14.79 -10.11 -2.42
N ILE A 16 -14.03 -9.02 -2.32
CA ILE A 16 -14.23 -7.81 -3.12
C ILE A 16 -13.14 -7.69 -4.19
N ASP A 17 -13.54 -7.20 -5.36
CA ASP A 17 -12.64 -6.71 -6.39
C ASP A 17 -13.07 -5.28 -6.72
N PHE A 18 -12.12 -4.35 -6.56
CA PHE A 18 -12.31 -2.94 -6.83
C PHE A 18 -11.19 -2.41 -7.73
N GLY A 19 -10.58 -3.26 -8.55
CA GLY A 19 -9.56 -2.86 -9.54
C GLY A 19 -8.19 -2.51 -8.95
N LEU A 20 -7.93 -2.83 -7.68
CA LEU A 20 -6.68 -2.48 -7.00
C LEU A 20 -5.46 -3.10 -7.69
N GLN A 21 -5.59 -4.33 -8.20
CA GLN A 21 -4.52 -5.06 -8.86
C GLN A 21 -4.02 -4.28 -10.08
N GLU A 22 -4.94 -3.85 -10.95
CA GLU A 22 -4.61 -3.07 -12.14
C GLU A 22 -4.05 -1.69 -11.78
N PHE A 23 -4.55 -1.07 -10.71
CA PHE A 23 -3.98 0.19 -10.21
C PHE A 23 -2.52 0.01 -9.74
N CYS A 24 -2.22 -1.07 -9.03
CA CYS A 24 -0.88 -1.40 -8.54
C CYS A 24 0.11 -1.74 -9.66
N LYS A 25 -0.37 -2.24 -10.81
CA LYS A 25 0.46 -2.46 -12.00
C LYS A 25 1.11 -1.17 -12.50
N VAL A 26 0.39 -0.05 -12.46
CA VAL A 26 0.89 1.23 -12.99
C VAL A 26 1.47 2.18 -11.93
N CYS A 27 1.03 2.10 -10.67
CA CYS A 27 1.35 3.10 -9.66
C CYS A 27 2.81 3.04 -9.17
N LYS A 28 3.24 1.88 -8.66
CA LYS A 28 4.56 1.58 -8.08
C LYS A 28 5.09 2.54 -7.00
N LYS A 29 4.30 3.51 -6.55
CA LYS A 29 4.72 4.57 -5.61
C LYS A 29 5.28 4.04 -4.29
N CYS A 30 4.74 2.94 -3.77
CA CYS A 30 5.24 2.31 -2.54
C CYS A 30 6.63 1.70 -2.72
N ALA A 31 6.91 1.11 -3.87
CA ALA A 31 8.20 0.50 -4.20
C ALA A 31 9.26 1.59 -4.45
N ASP A 32 8.92 2.62 -5.21
CA ASP A 32 9.77 3.81 -5.43
C ASP A 32 10.21 4.48 -4.12
N ASN A 33 9.33 4.49 -3.12
CA ASN A 33 9.57 5.14 -1.84
C ASN A 33 10.14 4.20 -0.77
N CYS A 34 10.38 2.92 -1.08
CA CYS A 34 10.89 1.96 -0.10
C CYS A 34 12.38 2.22 0.15
N PRO A 35 12.80 2.67 1.35
CA PRO A 35 14.21 2.96 1.62
C PRO A 35 15.10 1.71 1.62
N ALA A 36 14.50 0.52 1.78
CA ALA A 36 15.21 -0.76 1.77
C ALA A 36 15.13 -1.49 0.41
N SER A 37 14.46 -0.90 -0.59
CA SER A 37 14.17 -1.54 -1.89
C SER A 37 13.65 -2.97 -1.73
N ALA A 38 12.70 -3.13 -0.81
CA ALA A 38 12.18 -4.42 -0.37
C ALA A 38 10.86 -4.82 -1.04
N ILE A 39 10.32 -3.99 -1.94
CA ILE A 39 9.05 -4.21 -2.64
C ILE A 39 9.37 -4.37 -4.12
N SER A 40 8.79 -5.38 -4.78
CA SER A 40 8.97 -5.61 -6.21
C SER A 40 8.46 -4.43 -7.07
N MET A 41 9.14 -4.20 -8.18
CA MET A 41 8.72 -3.29 -9.25
C MET A 41 8.00 -4.02 -10.39
N ASP A 42 7.85 -5.34 -10.31
CA ASP A 42 7.19 -6.15 -11.34
C ASP A 42 5.73 -5.74 -11.53
N ASP A 43 5.27 -5.78 -12.77
CA ASP A 43 3.86 -5.53 -13.09
C ASP A 43 2.96 -6.60 -12.51
N GLU A 44 3.30 -7.86 -12.72
CA GLU A 44 2.49 -8.99 -12.23
C GLU A 44 3.03 -9.56 -10.89
N PRO A 45 2.15 -10.12 -10.06
CA PRO A 45 2.54 -10.92 -8.90
C PRO A 45 3.50 -12.05 -9.28
N SER A 46 4.69 -12.07 -8.68
CA SER A 46 5.74 -13.05 -8.97
C SER A 46 5.96 -14.08 -7.86
N GLU A 47 5.41 -13.86 -6.67
CA GLU A 47 5.58 -14.75 -5.52
C GLU A 47 4.37 -15.65 -5.32
N VAL A 48 4.61 -16.97 -5.33
CA VAL A 48 3.62 -17.99 -5.02
C VAL A 48 3.89 -18.54 -3.63
N ASP A 49 3.02 -18.21 -2.69
CA ASP A 49 3.06 -18.76 -1.33
C ASP A 49 2.23 -20.05 -1.30
N THR A 50 2.92 -21.19 -1.22
CA THR A 50 2.29 -22.51 -1.23
C THR A 50 1.63 -22.88 0.10
N VAL A 51 2.04 -22.23 1.20
CA VAL A 51 1.52 -22.51 2.54
C VAL A 51 0.16 -21.85 2.71
N VAL A 52 0.05 -20.56 2.40
CA VAL A 52 -1.23 -19.84 2.44
C VAL A 52 -1.99 -19.88 1.10
N LYS A 53 -1.45 -20.56 0.08
CA LYS A 53 -2.02 -20.70 -1.26
C LYS A 53 -2.42 -19.35 -1.88
N SER A 54 -1.52 -18.38 -1.83
CA SER A 54 -1.74 -17.04 -2.38
C SER A 54 -0.68 -16.66 -3.40
N ILE A 55 -1.05 -15.78 -4.33
CA ILE A 55 -0.14 -15.16 -5.28
C ILE A 55 -0.02 -13.69 -4.91
N ARG A 56 1.20 -13.19 -4.72
CA ARG A 56 1.47 -11.81 -4.32
C ARG A 56 2.65 -11.22 -5.10
N TRP A 57 2.76 -9.89 -5.09
CA TRP A 57 4.00 -9.23 -5.50
C TRP A 57 5.09 -9.58 -4.49
N PHE A 58 6.27 -9.96 -5.00
CA PHE A 58 7.38 -10.31 -4.15
C PHE A 58 7.79 -9.17 -3.22
N GLN A 59 8.05 -9.50 -1.96
CA GLN A 59 8.48 -8.56 -0.94
C GLN A 59 9.60 -9.19 -0.11
N ASP A 60 10.80 -8.59 -0.11
CA ASP A 60 11.93 -9.06 0.69
C ASP A 60 11.70 -8.73 2.17
N GLY A 61 11.09 -9.67 2.89
CA GLY A 61 10.78 -9.53 4.31
C GLY A 61 12.00 -9.24 5.19
N LYS A 62 13.19 -9.73 4.81
CA LYS A 62 14.42 -9.52 5.61
C LYS A 62 14.90 -8.07 5.49
N LYS A 63 14.93 -7.51 4.28
CA LYS A 63 15.27 -6.09 4.05
C LYS A 63 14.28 -5.16 4.75
N CYS A 64 12.98 -5.44 4.63
CA CYS A 64 11.95 -4.66 5.30
C CYS A 64 12.09 -4.73 6.83
N LEU A 65 12.31 -5.92 7.38
CA LEU A 65 12.49 -6.10 8.82
C LEU A 65 13.73 -5.35 9.33
N ALA A 66 14.87 -5.45 8.64
CA ALA A 66 16.09 -4.73 9.02
C ALA A 66 15.86 -3.21 9.11
N GLN A 67 15.20 -2.63 8.10
CA GLN A 67 14.85 -1.21 8.10
C GLN A 67 13.89 -0.83 9.24
N ARG A 68 12.88 -1.67 9.51
CA ARG A 68 11.91 -1.42 10.58
C ARG A 68 12.55 -1.49 11.95
N LEU A 69 13.44 -2.45 12.20
CA LEU A 69 14.15 -2.59 13.47
C LEU A 69 15.10 -1.42 13.73
N ALA A 70 15.80 -0.93 12.70
CA ALA A 70 16.78 0.14 12.84
C ALA A 70 16.14 1.53 13.05
N TYR A 71 15.06 1.85 12.30
CA TYR A 71 14.55 3.23 12.24
C TYR A 71 13.05 3.38 12.59
N GLY A 72 12.31 2.27 12.62
CA GLY A 72 10.87 2.27 12.46
C GLY A 72 10.50 2.65 11.02
N CYS A 73 9.63 1.87 10.38
CA CYS A 73 9.22 2.17 9.01
C CYS A 73 7.77 1.73 8.73
N SER A 74 7.05 2.62 8.04
CA SER A 74 5.72 2.42 7.48
C SER A 74 5.52 3.29 6.22
N LYS A 75 6.62 3.71 5.56
CA LYS A 75 6.57 4.69 4.45
C LYS A 75 5.67 4.23 3.30
N CYS A 76 5.67 2.94 2.96
CA CYS A 76 4.79 2.37 1.93
C CYS A 76 3.30 2.59 2.21
N GLN A 77 2.88 2.54 3.48
CA GLN A 77 1.50 2.83 3.88
C GLN A 77 1.21 4.33 3.82
N GLY A 78 2.16 5.18 4.22
CA GLY A 78 1.99 6.64 4.21
C GLY A 78 1.91 7.26 2.82
N VAL A 79 2.61 6.69 1.83
CA VAL A 79 2.62 7.22 0.45
C VAL A 79 1.53 6.65 -0.46
N CYS A 80 0.78 5.65 -0.01
CA CYS A 80 -0.20 4.96 -0.83
C CYS A 80 -1.35 5.93 -1.23
N PRO A 81 -1.75 6.00 -2.52
CA PRO A 81 -2.93 6.78 -2.92
C PRO A 81 -4.24 6.30 -2.26
N TRP A 82 -4.29 5.02 -1.85
CA TRP A 82 -5.46 4.43 -1.20
C TRP A 82 -5.53 4.67 0.31
N SER A 83 -4.47 5.19 0.94
CA SER A 83 -4.44 5.50 2.38
C SER A 83 -4.75 6.97 2.69
N LYS A 84 -5.14 7.76 1.68
CA LYS A 84 -5.46 9.18 1.84
C LYS A 84 -6.72 9.38 2.69
N PRO A 85 -6.84 10.54 3.38
CA PRO A 85 -7.97 10.84 4.27
C PRO A 85 -9.33 10.62 3.63
N ASP A 86 -10.31 10.26 4.47
CA ASP A 86 -11.66 9.99 4.02
C ASP A 86 -12.44 11.30 3.79
N THR A 87 -12.21 11.88 2.61
CA THR A 87 -12.89 13.09 2.14
C THR A 87 -13.64 12.77 0.85
N LEU A 88 -14.69 13.54 0.54
CA LEU A 88 -15.48 13.37 -0.69
C LEU A 88 -14.63 13.27 -1.96
N ILE A 89 -13.56 14.08 -2.07
CA ILE A 89 -12.67 14.08 -3.24
C ILE A 89 -11.93 12.74 -3.36
N HIS A 90 -11.37 12.23 -2.26
CA HIS A 90 -10.67 10.94 -2.25
C HIS A 90 -11.63 9.76 -2.40
N GLU A 91 -12.85 9.87 -1.89
CA GLU A 91 -13.88 8.85 -2.09
C GLU A 91 -14.26 8.72 -3.57
N VAL A 92 -14.55 9.84 -4.23
CA VAL A 92 -14.77 9.87 -5.69
C VAL A 92 -13.53 9.38 -6.44
N GLY A 93 -12.33 9.78 -6.02
CA GLY A 93 -11.08 9.29 -6.60
C GLY A 93 -10.94 7.76 -6.51
N ARG A 94 -11.29 7.17 -5.36
CA ARG A 94 -11.31 5.71 -5.15
C ARG A 94 -12.36 5.04 -6.03
N MET A 95 -13.55 5.62 -6.20
CA MET A 95 -14.58 5.10 -7.11
C MET A 95 -14.12 5.11 -8.57
N VAL A 96 -13.54 6.22 -9.04
CA VAL A 96 -13.00 6.34 -10.40
C VAL A 96 -11.81 5.39 -10.60
N GLY A 97 -10.97 5.24 -9.57
CA GLY A 97 -9.79 4.38 -9.58
C GLY A 97 -10.07 2.89 -9.65
N GLN A 98 -11.33 2.47 -9.49
CA GLN A 98 -11.73 1.09 -9.73
C GLN A 98 -11.66 0.71 -11.21
N ASN A 99 -11.71 1.69 -12.11
CA ASN A 99 -11.55 1.46 -13.53
C ASN A 99 -10.08 1.66 -13.93
N PRO A 100 -9.40 0.62 -14.46
CA PRO A 100 -7.98 0.65 -14.77
C PRO A 100 -7.60 1.71 -15.81
N ALA A 101 -8.53 2.12 -16.67
CA ALA A 101 -8.29 3.16 -17.67
C ALA A 101 -7.90 4.52 -17.04
N PHE A 102 -8.37 4.79 -15.81
CA PHE A 102 -8.07 6.04 -15.12
C PHE A 102 -6.86 5.93 -14.18
N ALA A 103 -6.31 4.74 -13.95
CA ALA A 103 -5.22 4.54 -12.99
C ALA A 103 -3.97 5.40 -13.30
N PRO A 104 -3.46 5.50 -14.54
CA PRO A 104 -2.30 6.34 -14.84
C PRO A 104 -2.56 7.83 -14.60
N PHE A 105 -3.79 8.28 -14.85
CA PHE A 105 -4.19 9.67 -14.60
C PHE A 105 -4.25 9.96 -13.10
N LEU A 106 -4.89 9.08 -12.32
CA LEU A 106 -5.01 9.24 -10.87
C LEU A 106 -3.66 9.17 -10.16
N VAL A 107 -2.73 8.34 -10.64
CA VAL A 107 -1.34 8.32 -10.13
C VAL A 107 -0.66 9.65 -10.34
N LYS A 108 -0.77 10.25 -11.54
CA LYS A 108 -0.20 11.58 -11.82
C LYS A 108 -0.86 12.66 -10.96
N LEU A 109 -2.16 12.56 -10.73
CA LEU A 109 -2.89 13.50 -9.89
C LEU A 109 -2.43 13.41 -8.43
N ASP A 110 -2.28 12.19 -7.90
CA ASP A 110 -1.73 11.96 -6.56
C ASP A 110 -0.31 12.49 -6.44
N ASP A 111 0.55 12.27 -7.44
CA ASP A 111 1.91 12.79 -7.46
C ASP A 111 1.95 14.33 -7.52
N PHE A 112 1.02 14.96 -8.22
CA PHE A 112 0.92 16.42 -8.27
C PHE A 112 0.54 17.03 -6.93
N PHE A 113 -0.44 16.46 -6.22
CA PHE A 113 -0.90 17.01 -4.94
C PHE A 113 -0.06 16.58 -3.73
N TYR A 114 0.48 15.37 -3.74
CA TYR A 114 1.16 14.77 -2.59
C TYR A 114 2.65 14.55 -2.79
N ASN A 115 3.20 14.98 -3.93
CA ASN A 115 4.56 14.67 -4.38
C ASN A 115 4.77 13.16 -4.60
N ARG A 116 5.56 12.78 -5.62
CA ARG A 116 5.91 11.37 -5.83
C ARG A 116 6.82 10.84 -4.72
N TYR A 117 7.69 11.70 -4.19
CA TYR A 117 8.63 11.40 -3.13
C TYR A 117 8.42 12.35 -1.94
N PRO A 118 7.34 12.18 -1.16
CA PRO A 118 7.07 13.06 -0.03
C PRO A 118 8.17 12.93 1.03
N GLU A 119 8.57 14.07 1.58
CA GLU A 119 9.46 14.15 2.73
C GLU A 119 8.72 13.76 4.01
N GLY A 120 9.44 13.20 4.97
CA GLY A 120 8.86 12.89 6.29
C GLY A 120 8.61 14.15 7.11
N HIS A 121 7.62 14.10 8.00
CA HIS A 121 7.41 15.18 8.96
C HIS A 121 8.60 15.30 9.92
N ALA A 122 9.02 16.53 10.21
CA ALA A 122 10.12 16.80 11.13
C ALA A 122 9.85 16.17 12.50
N THR A 123 10.75 15.30 12.96
CA THR A 123 10.61 14.55 14.22
C THR A 123 10.67 15.41 15.47
N GLY A 124 11.27 16.61 15.39
CA GLY A 124 11.45 17.48 16.55
C GLY A 124 10.13 17.92 17.20
N GLU A 125 9.06 18.09 16.43
CA GLU A 125 7.76 18.52 16.96
C GLU A 125 6.99 17.36 17.63
N TRP A 126 7.06 16.15 17.07
CA TRP A 126 6.21 15.01 17.48
C TRP A 126 6.93 13.92 18.28
N ALA A 127 8.26 13.88 18.24
CA ALA A 127 9.11 13.00 19.04
C ALA A 127 10.35 13.77 19.54
N PRO A 128 10.18 14.79 20.40
CA PRO A 128 11.28 15.59 20.95
C PRO A 128 12.27 14.79 21.82
N TRP A 129 11.94 13.54 22.15
CA TRP A 129 12.77 12.62 22.95
C TRP A 129 13.67 11.68 22.10
N ARG A 130 13.61 11.78 20.77
CA ARG A 130 14.58 11.13 19.87
C ARG A 130 15.76 12.07 19.62
#